data_AF-A0A3P7M8D0-F1
#
_entry.id   AF-A0A3P7M8D0-F1
#
_cell.length_a   1.000
_cell.length_b   1.000
_cell.length_c   1.000
_cell.angle_alpha   90.00
_cell.angle_beta   90.00
_cell.angle_gamma   90.00
#
_symmetry.space_group_name_H-M   'P 1'
#
loop_
_entity.id
_entity.type
_entity.pdbx_description
1 polymer ?
#
loop_
_entity_poly.entity_id
_entity_poly.type
_entity_poly.pdbx_seq_one_letter_code
_entity_poly.pdbx_strand_id
1 'polypeptide(L)'
;MGTYRGICKCYRVFRSEVETYKMSLIIPEKFQHIHRVMNTNIDGNRKVPFALTAIKGVGRRFAFVVCRKADIDINRRAGELSEEDLEKLQQVMQNPSQYKIPNWFLNRQKDIKDGKYSQVLSTSLDNKLREDLERLKKIRLHRGLRHYWGLRVRGQHTKTTGRKGRTVGVSKKKGDHRIAQSNRAVVLNSCLYLLHLPLAPLAKINKVVIFKSVDGLTMDSYDVIANQPVVIDNGSGVIKAGFAGDQTPKCRFANFVGRPKHTRVMAGALEGDLFVGPKAQEYRGLLALKYPMEHGIVTDWNDMERVWQYIYSKDQLQIFPEEHPVLLTEAPLNPLKNREKSAEIFFETFNIPALHIQIQAVLSLYSTGRTTGVVLDSGDGVTHVVPIFEGFAIQHGIERMDVAGRDVTRYLRLLLRKEGANFHRSSEFEIVREIKEKMCYVATNATKEESNESEKAAYKLPDGSTFEIGPSRFRAPEILFRPDIIGEEWPGIANALDLSIRLVRLLRSLIE
;
A
#
# COMPACT_ATOMS: atom_id res chain seq x y z
N MET A 1 -48.01 -33.28 -33.56
CA MET A 1 -46.84 -33.43 -32.67
C MET A 1 -46.59 -32.08 -31.99
N GLY A 2 -46.23 -32.10 -30.69
CA GLY A 2 -46.38 -31.04 -29.67
C GLY A 2 -45.81 -29.64 -30.00
N THR A 3 -46.43 -28.52 -29.60
CA THR A 3 -46.55 -27.90 -28.25
C THR A 3 -45.21 -27.52 -27.60
N TYR A 4 -45.00 -26.22 -27.33
CA TYR A 4 -44.58 -25.57 -26.05
C TYR A 4 -44.43 -24.05 -26.33
N ARG A 5 -45.47 -23.22 -26.13
CA ARG A 5 -45.76 -22.40 -24.93
C ARG A 5 -44.55 -21.67 -24.31
N GLY A 6 -44.51 -20.34 -24.48
CA GLY A 6 -43.73 -19.40 -23.67
C GLY A 6 -44.51 -18.08 -23.57
N ILE A 7 -45.09 -17.83 -22.40
CA ILE A 7 -46.08 -16.80 -22.10
C ILE A 7 -45.44 -15.41 -22.00
N CYS A 8 -45.90 -14.47 -22.82
CA CYS A 8 -45.78 -13.05 -22.57
C CYS A 8 -46.50 -12.68 -21.26
N LYS A 9 -45.78 -12.13 -20.29
CA LYS A 9 -46.38 -11.38 -19.19
C LYS A 9 -45.80 -9.98 -19.14
N CYS A 10 -46.69 -9.02 -19.37
CA CYS A 10 -46.54 -7.60 -19.12
C CYS A 10 -45.94 -7.36 -17.72
N TYR A 11 -44.76 -6.74 -17.65
CA TYR A 11 -44.32 -6.08 -16.44
C TYR A 11 -44.92 -4.68 -16.41
N ARG A 12 -46.02 -4.56 -15.65
CA ARG A 12 -46.62 -3.30 -15.24
C ARG A 12 -45.61 -2.56 -14.36
N VAL A 13 -45.21 -1.38 -14.80
CA VAL A 13 -44.34 -0.47 -14.04
C VAL A 13 -45.09 -0.03 -12.78
N PHE A 14 -44.79 -0.66 -11.64
CA PHE A 14 -45.09 -0.10 -10.34
C PHE A 14 -44.01 0.94 -10.03
N ARG A 15 -44.35 2.23 -10.21
CA ARG A 15 -43.67 3.32 -9.50
C ARG A 15 -44.01 3.14 -8.02
N SER A 16 -43.17 2.42 -7.29
CA SER A 16 -43.10 2.60 -5.83
C SER A 16 -42.16 3.77 -5.59
N GLU A 17 -42.70 4.87 -5.10
CA GLU A 17 -41.92 5.92 -4.44
C GLU A 17 -41.09 5.24 -3.34
N VAL A 18 -39.78 5.11 -3.57
CA VAL A 18 -38.87 4.68 -2.52
C VAL A 18 -38.62 5.92 -1.67
N GLU A 19 -39.51 6.15 -0.70
CA GLU A 19 -39.19 6.99 0.46
C GLU A 19 -37.87 6.46 1.04
N THR A 20 -36.84 7.28 0.93
CA THR A 20 -35.58 7.03 1.61
C THR A 20 -35.80 7.27 3.10
N TYR A 21 -36.32 6.26 3.79
CA TYR A 21 -36.20 6.21 5.24
C TYR A 21 -34.71 6.21 5.57
N LYS A 22 -34.22 7.37 6.02
CA LYS A 22 -33.04 7.43 6.89
C LYS A 22 -33.36 6.54 8.08
N MET A 23 -33.01 5.27 7.99
CA MET A 23 -32.82 4.41 9.15
C MET A 23 -31.61 4.96 9.89
N SER A 24 -31.82 6.03 10.66
CA SER A 24 -30.95 6.31 11.78
C SER A 24 -30.88 5.02 12.59
N LEU A 25 -29.70 4.41 12.63
CA LEU A 25 -29.37 3.41 13.64
C LEU A 25 -29.60 4.11 14.98
N ILE A 26 -30.75 3.86 15.59
CA ILE A 26 -30.98 4.15 17.00
C ILE A 26 -29.98 3.23 17.71
N ILE A 27 -28.80 3.77 18.01
CA ILE A 27 -27.85 3.12 18.91
C ILE A 27 -28.60 3.02 20.23
N PRO A 28 -28.86 1.81 20.77
CA PRO A 28 -29.48 1.71 22.08
C PRO A 28 -28.63 2.50 23.07
N GLU A 29 -29.25 3.29 23.94
CA GLU A 29 -28.63 4.30 24.82
C GLU A 29 -27.49 3.77 25.73
N LYS A 30 -27.21 2.46 25.73
CA LYS A 30 -26.21 1.78 26.54
C LYS A 30 -25.37 0.78 25.73
N PHE A 31 -24.75 1.22 24.64
CA PHE A 31 -23.76 0.41 23.92
C PHE A 31 -22.36 0.59 24.53
N GLN A 32 -21.80 -0.46 25.12
CA GLN A 32 -20.44 -0.43 25.66
C GLN A 32 -19.45 -0.99 24.64
N HIS A 33 -18.50 -0.16 24.20
CA HIS A 33 -17.48 -0.57 23.23
C HIS A 33 -16.45 -1.56 23.80
N ILE A 34 -16.24 -1.56 25.12
CA ILE A 34 -15.28 -2.45 25.79
C ILE A 34 -15.92 -3.01 27.06
N HIS A 35 -15.97 -4.34 27.16
CA HIS A 35 -16.31 -5.02 28.40
C HIS A 35 -15.07 -5.67 29.01
N ARG A 36 -14.88 -5.51 30.33
CA ARG A 36 -13.80 -6.18 31.04
C ARG A 36 -14.32 -7.44 31.71
N VAL A 37 -13.87 -8.60 31.24
CA VAL A 37 -14.30 -9.91 31.73
C VAL A 37 -13.06 -10.75 32.05
N MET A 38 -12.99 -11.34 33.24
CA MET A 38 -11.90 -12.24 33.67
C MET A 38 -10.48 -11.64 33.43
N ASN A 39 -10.28 -10.38 33.83
CA ASN A 39 -9.03 -9.62 33.65
C ASN A 39 -8.59 -9.40 32.18
N THR A 40 -9.51 -9.50 31.24
CA THR A 40 -9.26 -9.24 29.81
C THR A 40 -10.29 -8.29 29.22
N ASN A 41 -9.86 -7.44 28.29
CA ASN A 41 -10.73 -6.50 27.58
C ASN A 41 -11.33 -7.18 26.35
N ILE A 42 -12.66 -7.16 26.25
CA ILE A 42 -13.44 -7.73 25.17
C ILE A 42 -13.98 -6.59 24.30
N ASP A 43 -13.84 -6.73 22.97
CA ASP A 43 -14.34 -5.78 21.98
C ASP A 43 -15.85 -5.93 21.77
N GLY A 44 -16.59 -4.86 22.08
CA GLY A 44 -18.04 -4.76 22.00
C GLY A 44 -18.61 -4.76 20.58
N ASN A 45 -17.80 -4.43 19.56
CA ASN A 45 -18.24 -4.41 18.16
C ASN A 45 -18.40 -5.80 17.55
N ARG A 46 -17.79 -6.82 18.17
CA ARG A 46 -17.82 -8.21 17.69
C ARG A 46 -19.01 -8.93 18.30
N LYS A 47 -19.53 -9.92 17.56
CA LYS A 47 -20.55 -10.85 18.10
C LYS A 47 -20.01 -11.57 19.34
N VAL A 48 -20.87 -11.79 20.34
CA VAL A 48 -20.51 -12.34 21.66
C VAL A 48 -19.56 -13.56 21.61
N PRO A 49 -19.82 -14.61 20.80
CA PRO A 49 -18.96 -15.81 20.80
C PRO A 49 -17.55 -15.55 20.27
N PHE A 50 -17.37 -14.55 19.40
CA PHE A 50 -16.07 -14.19 18.87
C PHE A 50 -15.33 -13.24 19.80
N ALA A 51 -16.07 -12.36 20.46
CA ALA A 51 -15.52 -11.43 21.43
C ALA A 51 -14.92 -12.18 22.64
N LEU A 52 -15.61 -13.21 23.14
CA LEU A 52 -15.14 -14.08 24.23
C LEU A 52 -13.83 -14.84 23.94
N THR A 53 -13.45 -15.01 22.67
CA THR A 53 -12.17 -15.67 22.32
C THR A 53 -10.94 -14.84 22.63
N ALA A 54 -11.10 -13.57 23.00
CA ALA A 54 -10.01 -12.75 23.54
C ALA A 54 -9.51 -13.28 24.90
N ILE A 55 -10.36 -13.99 25.65
CA ILE A 55 -10.00 -14.59 26.93
C ILE A 55 -9.10 -15.80 26.68
N LYS A 56 -7.85 -15.75 27.18
CA LYS A 56 -6.94 -16.91 27.12
C LYS A 56 -7.57 -18.14 27.76
N GLY A 57 -7.58 -19.26 27.02
CA GLY A 57 -8.22 -20.51 27.43
C GLY A 57 -9.61 -20.74 26.86
N VAL A 58 -10.25 -19.71 26.26
CA VAL A 58 -11.54 -19.82 25.58
C VAL A 58 -11.36 -19.97 24.07
N GLY A 59 -11.62 -21.17 23.55
CA GLY A 59 -11.69 -21.41 22.11
C GLY A 59 -13.05 -21.06 21.52
N ARG A 60 -13.13 -20.92 20.18
CA ARG A 60 -14.39 -20.66 19.46
C ARG A 60 -15.50 -21.63 19.87
N ARG A 61 -15.24 -22.94 19.79
CA ARG A 61 -16.24 -23.98 20.15
C ARG A 61 -16.72 -23.84 21.59
N PHE A 62 -15.82 -23.52 22.53
CA PHE A 62 -16.17 -23.34 23.93
C PHE A 62 -17.04 -22.09 24.12
N ALA A 63 -16.69 -20.97 23.50
CA ALA A 63 -17.48 -19.74 23.55
C ALA A 63 -18.93 -19.95 23.05
N PHE A 64 -19.12 -20.69 21.95
CA PHE A 64 -20.47 -21.03 21.46
C PHE A 64 -21.28 -21.87 22.45
N VAL A 65 -20.65 -22.85 23.12
CA VAL A 65 -21.32 -23.67 24.14
C VAL A 65 -21.69 -22.83 25.36
N VAL A 66 -20.79 -21.95 25.81
CA VAL A 66 -21.03 -21.03 26.92
C VAL A 66 -22.21 -20.10 26.62
N CYS A 67 -22.26 -19.48 25.44
CA CYS A 67 -23.37 -18.59 25.05
C CYS A 67 -24.71 -19.34 25.03
N ARG A 68 -24.73 -20.59 24.51
CA ARG A 68 -25.93 -21.43 24.51
C ARG A 68 -26.37 -21.92 25.88
N LYS A 69 -25.46 -21.99 26.85
CA LYS A 69 -25.76 -22.40 28.23
C LYS A 69 -26.15 -21.23 29.13
N ALA A 70 -25.72 -20.03 28.77
CA ALA A 70 -26.11 -18.78 29.41
C ALA A 70 -27.41 -18.18 28.83
N ASP A 71 -28.05 -18.86 27.86
CA ASP A 71 -29.24 -18.39 27.13
C ASP A 71 -29.08 -17.00 26.49
N ILE A 72 -27.88 -16.71 25.98
CA ILE A 72 -27.57 -15.45 25.27
C ILE A 72 -27.57 -15.69 23.76
N ASP A 73 -28.23 -14.81 23.02
CA ASP A 73 -28.25 -14.88 21.56
C ASP A 73 -26.84 -14.72 20.97
N ILE A 74 -26.48 -15.68 20.13
CA ILE A 74 -25.22 -15.83 19.42
C ILE A 74 -25.00 -14.68 18.43
N ASN A 75 -26.09 -14.11 17.89
CA ASN A 75 -26.03 -13.04 16.90
C ASN A 75 -25.88 -11.64 17.48
N ARG A 76 -26.12 -11.49 18.78
CA ARG A 76 -26.01 -10.23 19.50
C ARG A 76 -24.57 -9.72 19.51
N ARG A 77 -24.39 -8.40 19.56
CA ARG A 77 -23.07 -7.79 19.72
C ARG A 77 -22.66 -7.84 21.19
N ALA A 78 -21.36 -7.98 21.45
CA ALA A 78 -20.85 -8.01 22.81
C ALA A 78 -21.15 -6.70 23.56
N GLY A 79 -21.16 -5.55 22.88
CA GLY A 79 -21.44 -4.24 23.47
C GLY A 79 -22.91 -3.99 23.83
N GLU A 80 -23.81 -4.90 23.46
CA GLU A 80 -25.24 -4.85 23.82
C GLU A 80 -25.55 -5.73 25.05
N LEU A 81 -24.54 -6.34 25.67
CA LEU A 81 -24.71 -7.19 26.85
C LEU A 81 -24.91 -6.34 28.10
N SER A 82 -25.86 -6.75 28.94
CA SER A 82 -26.03 -6.19 30.28
C SER A 82 -24.98 -6.74 31.24
N GLU A 83 -24.75 -6.08 32.38
CA GLU A 83 -23.85 -6.58 33.43
C GLU A 83 -24.31 -7.94 33.97
N GLU A 84 -25.62 -8.18 34.08
CA GLU A 84 -26.19 -9.47 34.47
C GLU A 84 -25.86 -10.60 33.47
N ASP A 85 -25.89 -10.28 32.16
CA ASP A 85 -25.53 -11.25 31.12
C ASP A 85 -24.04 -11.60 31.15
N LEU A 86 -23.19 -10.62 31.49
CA LEU A 86 -21.75 -10.84 31.69
C LEU A 86 -21.48 -11.72 32.91
N GLU A 87 -22.21 -11.54 34.00
CA GLU A 87 -22.11 -12.39 35.19
C GLU A 87 -22.52 -13.84 34.90
N LYS A 88 -23.62 -14.05 34.16
CA LYS A 88 -24.04 -15.39 33.70
C LYS A 88 -22.96 -16.06 32.87
N LEU A 89 -22.36 -15.34 31.91
CA LEU A 89 -21.24 -15.87 31.11
C LEU A 89 -20.05 -16.25 31.99
N GLN A 90 -19.70 -15.42 32.99
CA GLN A 90 -18.60 -15.70 33.91
C GLN A 90 -18.87 -16.95 34.77
N GLN A 91 -20.10 -17.11 35.30
CA GLN A 91 -20.47 -18.27 36.11
C GLN A 91 -20.38 -19.58 35.32
N VAL A 92 -20.87 -19.59 34.06
CA VAL A 92 -20.78 -20.77 33.18
C VAL A 92 -19.33 -21.10 32.85
N MET A 93 -18.49 -20.09 32.66
CA MET A 93 -17.07 -20.26 32.37
C MET A 93 -16.25 -20.78 33.56
N GLN A 94 -16.55 -20.30 34.78
CA GLN A 94 -15.86 -20.75 35.99
C GLN A 94 -16.29 -22.15 36.43
N ASN A 95 -17.58 -22.49 36.28
CA ASN A 95 -18.15 -23.76 36.76
C ASN A 95 -18.80 -24.59 35.63
N PRO A 96 -18.07 -24.97 34.56
CA PRO A 96 -18.66 -25.60 33.37
C PRO A 96 -19.30 -26.97 33.65
N SER A 97 -18.81 -27.72 34.63
CA SER A 97 -19.35 -29.03 35.01
C SER A 97 -20.77 -28.95 35.59
N GLN A 98 -21.13 -27.84 36.25
CA GLN A 98 -22.48 -27.63 36.78
C GLN A 98 -23.51 -27.40 35.65
N TYR A 99 -23.08 -26.81 34.52
CA TYR A 99 -23.93 -26.51 33.37
C TYR A 99 -24.01 -27.65 32.34
N LYS A 100 -23.70 -28.89 32.75
CA LYS A 100 -23.72 -30.11 31.91
C LYS A 100 -22.77 -30.04 30.70
N ILE A 101 -21.64 -29.34 30.81
CA ILE A 101 -20.58 -29.38 29.79
C ILE A 101 -19.72 -30.63 30.04
N PRO A 102 -19.49 -31.50 29.03
CA PRO A 102 -18.74 -32.74 29.24
C PRO A 102 -17.28 -32.52 29.65
N ASN A 103 -16.76 -33.37 30.54
CA ASN A 103 -15.38 -33.27 31.06
C ASN A 103 -14.31 -33.38 29.96
N TRP A 104 -14.57 -34.15 28.90
CA TRP A 104 -13.67 -34.25 27.74
C TRP A 104 -13.56 -32.96 26.93
N PHE A 105 -14.49 -32.01 27.11
CA PHE A 105 -14.50 -30.74 26.40
C PHE A 105 -13.68 -29.65 27.10
N LEU A 106 -13.31 -29.87 28.38
CA LEU A 106 -12.55 -28.92 29.17
C LEU A 106 -11.06 -28.95 28.79
N ASN A 107 -10.39 -27.81 28.91
CA ASN A 107 -9.01 -27.65 28.47
C ASN A 107 -7.96 -28.31 29.40
N ARG A 108 -8.26 -28.49 30.69
CA ARG A 108 -7.40 -29.20 31.65
C ARG A 108 -8.06 -30.51 32.05
N GLN A 109 -7.69 -31.56 31.33
CA GLN A 109 -8.14 -32.91 31.64
C GLN A 109 -7.19 -33.57 32.64
N LYS A 110 -7.75 -34.11 33.73
CA LYS A 110 -7.05 -34.90 34.76
C LYS A 110 -5.77 -34.22 35.24
N ASP A 111 -5.91 -33.12 36.00
CA ASP A 111 -4.74 -32.41 36.53
C ASP A 111 -3.88 -33.34 37.41
N ILE A 112 -2.56 -33.22 37.33
CA ILE A 112 -1.61 -34.16 37.95
C ILE A 112 -1.57 -33.99 39.48
N LYS A 113 -1.85 -32.77 39.97
CA LYS A 113 -1.89 -32.47 41.41
C LYS A 113 -3.21 -32.94 42.05
N ASP A 114 -4.34 -32.52 41.47
CA ASP A 114 -5.65 -32.65 42.11
C ASP A 114 -6.53 -33.75 41.49
N GLY A 115 -6.13 -34.35 40.36
CA GLY A 115 -6.91 -35.36 39.61
C GLY A 115 -8.20 -34.85 38.95
N LYS A 116 -8.59 -33.60 39.22
CA LYS A 116 -9.84 -32.97 38.76
C LYS A 116 -9.76 -32.52 37.29
N TYR A 117 -10.93 -32.45 36.65
CA TYR A 117 -11.12 -31.85 35.34
C TYR A 117 -11.59 -30.41 35.53
N SER A 118 -10.93 -29.44 34.90
CA SER A 118 -11.28 -28.03 35.07
C SER A 118 -11.10 -27.25 33.77
N GLN A 119 -11.80 -26.13 33.67
CA GLN A 119 -11.53 -25.13 32.64
C GLN A 119 -10.64 -24.05 33.25
N VAL A 120 -9.41 -23.93 32.75
CA VAL A 120 -8.46 -22.93 33.22
C VAL A 120 -8.50 -21.72 32.28
N LEU A 121 -8.62 -20.52 32.85
CA LEU A 121 -8.87 -19.28 32.11
C LEU A 121 -7.85 -18.21 32.49
N SER A 122 -7.62 -17.25 31.59
CA SER A 122 -6.84 -16.04 31.83
C SER A 122 -5.42 -16.33 32.39
N THR A 123 -5.00 -15.62 33.43
CA THR A 123 -3.69 -15.74 34.09
C THR A 123 -3.45 -17.12 34.70
N SER A 124 -4.51 -17.79 35.17
CA SER A 124 -4.41 -19.13 35.76
C SER A 124 -3.90 -20.16 34.74
N LEU A 125 -4.19 -19.96 33.45
CA LEU A 125 -3.71 -20.85 32.38
C LEU A 125 -2.19 -20.72 32.20
N ASP A 126 -1.70 -19.49 32.21
CA ASP A 126 -0.27 -19.20 32.09
C ASP A 126 0.50 -19.73 33.32
N ASN A 127 -0.07 -19.58 34.53
CA ASN A 127 0.50 -20.12 35.76
C ASN A 127 0.57 -21.66 35.73
N LYS A 128 -0.51 -22.35 35.37
CA LYS A 128 -0.53 -23.83 35.26
C LYS A 128 0.45 -24.34 34.19
N LEU A 129 0.58 -23.62 33.07
CA LEU A 129 1.54 -23.97 32.03
C LEU A 129 2.99 -23.80 32.50
N ARG A 130 3.29 -22.77 33.29
CA ARG A 130 4.60 -22.60 33.94
C ARG A 130 4.90 -23.73 34.92
N GLU A 131 3.97 -24.07 35.80
CA GLU A 131 4.13 -25.18 36.76
C GLU A 131 4.39 -26.51 36.04
N ASP A 132 3.67 -26.79 34.95
CA ASP A 132 3.90 -27.98 34.14
C ASP A 132 5.30 -28.00 33.52
N LEU A 133 5.74 -26.86 32.96
CA LEU A 133 7.07 -26.76 32.37
C LEU A 133 8.16 -26.94 33.41
N GLU A 134 8.03 -26.36 34.60
CA GLU A 134 8.97 -26.55 35.71
C GLU A 134 9.01 -28.01 36.17
N ARG A 135 7.85 -28.66 36.29
CA ARG A 135 7.77 -30.09 36.60
C ARG A 135 8.46 -30.95 35.53
N LEU A 136 8.22 -30.65 34.25
CA LEU A 136 8.86 -31.36 33.14
C LEU A 136 10.38 -31.16 33.12
N LYS A 137 10.87 -29.98 33.53
CA LYS A 137 12.30 -29.71 33.74
C LYS A 137 12.86 -30.55 34.89
N LYS A 138 12.16 -30.62 36.03
CA LYS A 138 12.56 -31.41 37.21
C LYS A 138 12.64 -32.92 36.91
N ILE A 139 11.67 -33.47 36.17
CA ILE A 139 11.63 -34.88 35.76
C ILE A 139 12.63 -35.18 34.63
N ARG A 140 13.32 -34.16 34.10
CA ARG A 140 14.23 -34.26 32.93
C ARG A 140 13.56 -34.89 31.70
N LEU A 141 12.26 -34.65 31.52
CA LEU A 141 11.56 -35.11 30.34
C LEU A 141 12.05 -34.35 29.09
N HIS A 142 12.26 -35.03 27.97
CA HIS A 142 12.87 -34.45 26.76
C HIS A 142 12.22 -33.11 26.31
N ARG A 143 10.89 -32.99 26.41
CA ARG A 143 10.17 -31.73 26.14
C ARG A 143 10.53 -30.62 27.13
N GLY A 144 10.65 -30.93 28.42
CA GLY A 144 11.04 -29.97 29.45
C GLY A 144 12.49 -29.50 29.30
N LEU A 145 13.41 -30.42 29.01
CA LEU A 145 14.83 -30.12 28.75
C LEU A 145 15.02 -29.22 27.52
N ARG A 146 14.27 -29.47 26.43
CA ARG A 146 14.29 -28.58 25.27
C ARG A 146 13.81 -27.17 25.58
N HIS A 147 12.73 -27.04 26.37
CA HIS A 147 12.27 -25.73 26.85
C HIS A 147 13.28 -25.06 27.79
N TYR A 148 14.04 -25.82 28.58
CA TYR A 148 15.12 -25.29 29.42
C TYR A 148 16.27 -24.71 28.58
N TRP A 149 16.66 -25.40 27.51
CA TRP A 149 17.72 -24.95 26.59
C TRP A 149 17.25 -23.99 25.49
N GLY A 150 16.01 -23.49 25.54
CA GLY A 150 15.45 -22.60 24.51
C GLY A 150 15.31 -23.24 23.12
N LEU A 151 15.34 -24.57 23.03
CA LEU A 151 15.24 -25.31 21.78
C LEU A 151 13.77 -25.57 21.40
N ARG A 152 13.47 -25.53 20.10
CA ARG A 152 12.13 -25.87 19.58
C ARG A 152 11.76 -27.32 19.91
N VAL A 153 10.51 -27.52 20.32
CA VAL A 153 9.93 -28.84 20.63
C VAL A 153 9.27 -29.41 19.36
N ARG A 154 9.40 -30.73 19.12
CA ARG A 154 8.67 -31.40 18.02
C ARG A 154 7.16 -31.14 18.17
N GLY A 155 6.51 -30.68 17.10
CA GLY A 155 5.06 -30.40 17.07
C GLY A 155 4.66 -28.92 17.14
N GLN A 156 5.60 -27.99 17.34
CA GLN A 156 5.33 -26.58 17.00
C GLN A 156 5.18 -26.49 15.48
N HIS A 157 3.93 -26.45 14.98
CA HIS A 157 3.57 -26.24 13.56
C HIS A 157 3.91 -24.81 13.08
N THR A 158 5.10 -24.31 13.41
CA THR A 158 5.67 -23.12 12.81
C THR A 158 6.25 -23.53 11.47
N LYS A 159 5.77 -22.95 10.36
CA LYS A 159 6.17 -23.26 8.97
C LYS A 159 7.65 -22.98 8.64
N THR A 160 8.50 -22.76 9.64
CA THR A 160 9.93 -22.53 9.49
C THR A 160 10.72 -23.62 10.22
N THR A 161 11.70 -24.22 9.56
CA THR A 161 12.55 -25.30 10.11
C THR A 161 13.51 -24.83 11.21
N GLY A 162 13.46 -23.56 11.60
CA GLY A 162 14.31 -22.99 12.66
C GLY A 162 15.80 -22.94 12.32
N ARG A 163 16.20 -23.34 11.11
CA ARG A 163 17.57 -23.20 10.60
C ARG A 163 17.80 -21.75 10.20
N LYS A 164 18.65 -21.04 10.94
CA LYS A 164 19.24 -19.77 10.50
C LYS A 164 20.69 -20.07 10.10
N GLY A 165 21.03 -19.86 8.83
CA GLY A 165 22.37 -20.11 8.28
C GLY A 165 22.34 -20.46 6.79
N ARG A 166 23.46 -20.24 6.10
CA ARG A 166 23.64 -20.59 4.69
C ARG A 166 23.51 -22.11 4.54
N THR A 167 22.54 -22.57 3.76
CA THR A 167 22.40 -24.01 3.47
C THR A 167 23.57 -24.43 2.59
N VAL A 168 24.49 -25.23 3.13
CA VAL A 168 25.61 -25.79 2.38
C VAL A 168 25.04 -26.84 1.43
N GLY A 169 24.87 -26.46 0.16
CA GLY A 169 24.51 -27.39 -0.90
C GLY A 169 25.69 -28.32 -1.20
N VAL A 170 25.44 -29.63 -1.24
CA VAL A 170 26.44 -30.60 -1.67
C VAL A 170 26.61 -30.50 -3.18
N SER A 171 27.77 -30.00 -3.62
CA SER A 171 28.18 -29.98 -5.02
C SER A 171 28.44 -31.42 -5.50
N LYS A 172 27.56 -31.96 -6.35
CA LYS A 172 27.84 -33.20 -7.09
C LYS A 172 28.83 -32.91 -8.23
N LYS A 173 29.91 -33.69 -8.28
CA LYS A 173 30.96 -33.65 -9.31
C LYS A 173 30.34 -34.04 -10.67
N LYS A 174 30.49 -33.18 -11.70
CA LYS A 174 30.11 -33.51 -13.09
C LYS A 174 31.00 -34.65 -13.59
N GLY A 175 30.39 -35.78 -13.93
CA GLY A 175 31.03 -36.87 -14.68
C GLY A 175 30.51 -36.85 -16.11
N ASP A 176 31.44 -36.97 -17.06
CA ASP A 176 31.18 -36.92 -18.50
C ASP A 176 30.68 -38.25 -19.07
N HIS A 177 29.93 -38.08 -20.18
CA HIS A 177 29.75 -38.97 -21.33
C HIS A 177 28.55 -39.95 -21.44
N ARG A 178 27.76 -39.62 -22.49
CA ARG A 178 27.25 -40.43 -23.61
C ARG A 178 25.91 -41.18 -23.48
N ILE A 179 24.94 -40.62 -24.20
CA ILE A 179 23.89 -41.20 -25.07
C ILE A 179 23.51 -42.67 -24.82
N ALA A 180 22.25 -42.86 -24.40
CA ALA A 180 21.42 -43.98 -24.85
C ALA A 180 19.94 -43.53 -24.88
N GLN A 181 19.33 -43.63 -26.05
CA GLN A 181 17.89 -43.51 -26.27
C GLN A 181 17.15 -44.69 -25.62
N SER A 182 15.98 -44.43 -25.02
CA SER A 182 14.69 -45.06 -25.37
C SER A 182 13.70 -45.10 -24.18
N ASN A 183 12.47 -44.67 -24.51
CA ASN A 183 11.18 -45.15 -24.02
C ASN A 183 10.96 -45.38 -22.52
N ARG A 184 10.06 -44.57 -21.92
CA ARG A 184 8.79 -45.07 -21.36
C ARG A 184 7.82 -43.96 -20.93
N ALA A 185 6.68 -43.97 -21.62
CA ALA A 185 5.31 -43.82 -21.14
C ALA A 185 5.02 -42.76 -20.05
N VAL A 186 4.40 -41.67 -20.50
CA VAL A 186 3.49 -40.84 -19.70
C VAL A 186 2.25 -41.67 -19.41
N VAL A 187 2.11 -42.14 -18.17
CA VAL A 187 0.82 -42.62 -17.66
C VAL A 187 0.16 -41.46 -16.93
N LEU A 188 -0.77 -40.83 -17.65
CA LEU A 188 -1.86 -40.06 -17.08
C LEU A 188 -2.65 -40.97 -16.12
N ASN A 189 -2.75 -40.58 -14.86
CA ASN A 189 -3.88 -40.97 -14.02
C ASN A 189 -4.39 -39.72 -13.31
N SER A 190 -5.29 -39.05 -14.03
CA SER A 190 -6.32 -38.18 -13.53
C SER A 190 -7.21 -38.94 -12.54
N CYS A 191 -7.28 -38.47 -11.29
CA CYS A 191 -8.36 -38.79 -10.39
C CYS A 191 -8.96 -37.49 -9.86
N LEU A 192 -10.11 -37.14 -10.44
CA LEU A 192 -11.08 -36.20 -9.90
C LEU A 192 -11.37 -36.56 -8.43
N TYR A 193 -11.32 -35.58 -7.55
CA TYR A 193 -12.30 -35.50 -6.48
C TYR A 193 -12.74 -34.05 -6.29
N LEU A 194 -14.04 -33.86 -6.52
CA LEU A 194 -14.85 -32.71 -6.16
C LEU A 194 -14.57 -32.22 -4.75
N LEU A 195 -14.40 -30.90 -4.61
CA LEU A 195 -14.90 -30.17 -3.45
C LEU A 195 -15.27 -28.75 -3.88
N HIS A 196 -16.59 -28.55 -4.01
CA HIS A 196 -17.23 -27.26 -3.93
C HIS A 196 -16.71 -26.46 -2.74
N LEU A 197 -16.11 -25.30 -3.02
CA LEU A 197 -16.00 -24.19 -2.09
C LEU A 197 -16.41 -22.93 -2.87
N PRO A 198 -17.43 -22.19 -2.41
CA PRO A 198 -17.81 -20.95 -3.06
C PRO A 198 -16.66 -19.94 -2.93
N LEU A 199 -16.34 -19.31 -4.05
CA LEU A 199 -15.52 -18.10 -4.16
C LEU A 199 -16.09 -17.03 -3.21
N ALA A 200 -15.52 -16.96 -2.01
CA ALA A 200 -15.67 -15.78 -1.16
C ALA A 200 -14.85 -14.64 -1.79
N PRO A 201 -15.41 -13.44 -1.97
CA PRO A 201 -14.69 -12.34 -2.58
C PRO A 201 -13.53 -11.94 -1.67
N LEU A 202 -12.30 -12.10 -2.19
CA LEU A 202 -11.08 -11.49 -1.66
C LEU A 202 -11.13 -9.97 -1.91
N ALA A 203 -12.05 -9.29 -1.23
CA ALA A 203 -12.05 -7.84 -1.07
C ALA A 203 -11.62 -7.52 0.37
N LYS A 204 -10.37 -7.88 0.72
CA LYS A 204 -9.72 -7.32 1.91
C LYS A 204 -8.98 -6.05 1.51
N ILE A 205 -9.73 -4.96 1.56
CA ILE A 205 -9.36 -3.67 2.16
C ILE A 205 -7.83 -3.43 2.21
N ASN A 206 -7.29 -2.84 1.15
CA ASN A 206 -6.06 -2.02 1.23
C ASN A 206 -6.45 -0.57 1.56
N LYS A 207 -7.24 -0.36 2.63
CA LYS A 207 -7.37 0.95 3.28
C LYS A 207 -6.63 0.85 4.60
N VAL A 208 -5.34 1.12 4.57
CA VAL A 208 -4.53 1.28 5.77
C VAL A 208 -4.54 2.77 6.07
N VAL A 209 -5.57 3.23 6.79
CA VAL A 209 -5.53 4.51 7.50
C VAL A 209 -4.77 4.24 8.79
N ILE A 210 -3.56 4.78 8.91
CA ILE A 210 -2.73 4.58 10.10
C ILE A 210 -3.01 5.76 11.03
N PHE A 211 -3.60 5.46 12.19
CA PHE A 211 -3.76 6.43 13.29
C PHE A 211 -2.63 6.23 14.28
N LYS A 212 -2.10 7.33 14.82
CA LYS A 212 -1.16 7.29 15.94
C LYS A 212 -1.89 6.73 17.18
N SER A 213 -1.40 5.60 17.71
CA SER A 213 -1.84 5.09 19.02
C SER A 213 -1.24 5.99 20.10
N VAL A 214 -2.03 6.90 20.65
CA VAL A 214 -1.60 7.68 21.83
C VAL A 214 -1.98 6.86 23.06
N ASP A 215 -0.96 6.30 23.71
CA ASP A 215 -1.14 5.60 24.98
C ASP A 215 -1.51 6.59 26.08
N GLY A 216 -2.66 6.37 26.72
CA GLY A 216 -2.94 6.86 28.07
C GLY A 216 -3.41 8.31 28.18
N LEU A 217 -4.62 8.60 27.71
CA LEU A 217 -5.51 9.63 28.27
C LEU A 217 -6.95 9.19 28.01
N THR A 218 -7.78 9.29 29.05
CA THR A 218 -9.22 9.05 29.02
C THR A 218 -9.86 9.90 27.92
N MET A 219 -10.35 9.27 26.84
CA MET A 219 -11.09 9.95 25.77
C MET A 219 -12.52 10.20 26.24
N ASP A 220 -12.73 11.38 26.81
CA ASP A 220 -14.05 12.00 26.83
C ASP A 220 -14.41 12.41 25.38
N SER A 221 -15.69 12.22 25.06
CA SER A 221 -16.46 12.70 23.91
C SER A 221 -15.72 13.50 22.80
N TYR A 222 -15.83 12.95 21.59
CA TYR A 222 -15.61 13.57 20.27
C TYR A 222 -15.71 15.10 20.24
N ASP A 223 -14.54 15.74 20.19
CA ASP A 223 -14.25 16.93 19.39
C ASP A 223 -12.79 16.82 18.91
N VAL A 224 -12.48 15.79 18.12
CA VAL A 224 -11.30 15.89 17.24
C VAL A 224 -11.70 16.87 16.15
N ILE A 225 -11.49 18.16 16.39
CA ILE A 225 -11.40 19.15 15.31
C ILE A 225 -10.22 18.67 14.46
N ALA A 226 -10.48 17.79 13.50
CA ALA A 226 -9.47 17.35 12.56
C ALA A 226 -9.16 18.57 11.71
N ASN A 227 -8.03 19.22 11.99
CA ASN A 227 -7.54 20.32 11.19
C ASN A 227 -7.50 19.90 9.72
N GLN A 228 -7.66 20.89 8.83
CA GLN A 228 -7.73 20.67 7.40
C GLN A 228 -6.52 19.84 6.93
N PRO A 229 -6.72 18.69 6.26
CA PRO A 229 -5.61 17.82 5.91
C PRO A 229 -4.75 18.41 4.80
N VAL A 230 -3.46 18.10 4.85
CA VAL A 230 -2.46 18.50 3.86
C VAL A 230 -2.34 17.41 2.80
N VAL A 231 -2.39 17.79 1.53
CA VAL A 231 -2.20 16.89 0.40
C VAL A 231 -0.80 17.11 -0.16
N ILE A 232 0.01 16.07 -0.22
CA ILE A 232 1.36 16.08 -0.78
C ILE A 232 1.43 15.10 -1.95
N ASP A 233 1.55 15.65 -3.16
CA ASP A 233 1.79 14.90 -4.38
C ASP A 233 3.30 14.76 -4.64
N ASN A 234 3.83 13.58 -4.38
CA ASN A 234 5.25 13.24 -4.56
C ASN A 234 5.57 12.93 -6.02
N GLY A 235 5.82 13.96 -6.82
CA GLY A 235 6.32 13.79 -8.18
C GLY A 235 7.84 13.69 -8.24
N SER A 236 8.36 12.87 -9.16
CA SER A 236 9.82 12.72 -9.35
C SER A 236 10.51 14.00 -9.85
N GLY A 237 9.80 14.84 -10.61
CA GLY A 237 10.33 16.10 -11.14
C GLY A 237 9.78 17.33 -10.43
N VAL A 238 8.50 17.33 -10.09
CA VAL A 238 7.81 18.46 -9.43
C VAL A 238 6.99 17.93 -8.28
N ILE A 239 7.13 18.57 -7.12
CA ILE A 239 6.27 18.35 -5.97
C ILE A 239 5.16 19.38 -5.95
N LYS A 240 3.97 18.93 -5.57
CA LYS A 240 2.80 19.78 -5.37
C LYS A 240 2.29 19.52 -3.96
N ALA A 241 1.99 20.57 -3.22
CA ALA A 241 1.30 20.43 -1.95
C ALA A 241 0.32 21.58 -1.70
N GLY A 242 -0.65 21.33 -0.83
CA GLY A 242 -1.73 22.26 -0.52
C GLY A 242 -2.69 21.67 0.51
N PHE A 243 -3.75 22.42 0.82
CA PHE A 243 -4.77 21.94 1.74
C PHE A 243 -5.89 21.25 0.98
N ALA A 244 -6.52 20.25 1.60
CA ALA A 244 -7.68 19.60 1.03
C ALA A 244 -8.86 20.58 0.89
N GLY A 245 -9.48 20.64 -0.29
CA GLY A 245 -10.56 21.57 -0.59
C GLY A 245 -10.15 22.75 -1.47
N ASP A 246 -8.85 23.02 -1.59
CA ASP A 246 -8.34 24.02 -2.53
C ASP A 246 -8.42 23.50 -3.98
N GLN A 247 -8.75 24.39 -4.94
CA GLN A 247 -8.83 24.03 -6.37
C GLN A 247 -7.46 23.79 -7.01
N THR A 248 -6.44 24.52 -6.55
CA THR A 248 -5.07 24.45 -7.06
C THR A 248 -4.09 24.26 -5.89
N PRO A 249 -2.99 23.52 -6.07
CA PRO A 249 -1.99 23.37 -5.02
C PRO A 249 -1.38 24.74 -4.68
N LYS A 250 -1.22 25.03 -3.39
CA LYS A 250 -0.62 26.28 -2.91
C LYS A 250 0.87 26.35 -3.24
N CYS A 251 1.60 25.26 -3.04
CA CYS A 251 3.02 25.19 -3.34
C CYS A 251 3.29 24.21 -4.49
N ARG A 252 4.07 24.67 -5.48
CA ARG A 252 4.57 23.88 -6.60
C ARG A 252 6.02 24.25 -6.82
N PHE A 253 6.93 23.29 -6.67
CA PHE A 253 8.36 23.51 -6.92
C PHE A 253 9.04 22.23 -7.41
N ALA A 254 10.21 22.38 -8.03
CA ALA A 254 10.96 21.27 -8.58
C ALA A 254 11.59 20.41 -7.46
N ASN A 255 11.48 19.09 -7.61
CA ASN A 255 11.93 18.12 -6.62
C ASN A 255 13.43 17.79 -6.79
N PHE A 256 14.28 18.75 -6.45
CA PHE A 256 15.73 18.53 -6.35
C PHE A 256 16.32 19.34 -5.21
N VAL A 257 17.48 18.88 -4.73
CA VAL A 257 18.26 19.55 -3.69
C VAL A 257 19.56 20.07 -4.31
N GLY A 258 19.83 21.35 -4.09
CA GLY A 258 21.03 22.03 -4.57
C GLY A 258 22.08 22.16 -3.47
N ARG A 259 23.32 21.78 -3.76
CA ARG A 259 24.50 21.99 -2.89
C ARG A 259 25.49 22.95 -3.56
N PRO A 260 26.12 23.88 -2.85
CA PRO A 260 27.06 24.83 -3.45
C PRO A 260 28.27 24.10 -4.05
N LYS A 261 28.63 24.43 -5.30
CA LYS A 261 29.80 23.84 -6.00
C LYS A 261 31.13 24.43 -5.53
N HIS A 262 31.13 25.71 -5.18
CA HIS A 262 32.33 26.48 -4.87
C HIS A 262 32.27 26.95 -3.42
N THR A 263 33.43 26.96 -2.76
CA THR A 263 33.58 27.42 -1.38
C THR A 263 33.28 28.90 -1.27
N ARG A 264 32.51 29.30 -0.25
CA ARG A 264 32.16 30.69 0.01
C ARG A 264 33.38 31.45 0.54
N VAL A 265 33.67 32.62 -0.03
CA VAL A 265 34.79 33.48 0.38
C VAL A 265 34.32 34.83 0.97
N MET A 266 33.12 35.31 0.60
CA MET A 266 32.57 36.57 1.10
C MET A 266 31.59 36.37 2.27
N ALA A 267 31.73 37.18 3.32
CA ALA A 267 30.75 37.28 4.40
C ALA A 267 29.46 37.94 3.86
N GLY A 268 28.31 37.29 4.03
CA GLY A 268 27.02 37.71 3.48
C GLY A 268 26.58 37.01 2.18
N ALA A 269 27.37 36.05 1.67
CA ALA A 269 26.90 35.15 0.61
C ALA A 269 25.75 34.25 1.12
N LEU A 270 24.91 33.75 0.19
CA LEU A 270 23.79 32.82 0.43
C LEU A 270 24.02 31.88 1.62
N GLU A 271 23.31 32.12 2.72
CA GLU A 271 23.42 31.33 3.95
C GLU A 271 22.78 29.93 3.78
N GLY A 272 23.43 28.91 4.34
CA GLY A 272 22.94 27.52 4.39
C GLY A 272 23.50 26.60 3.31
N ASP A 273 23.91 25.38 3.65
CA ASP A 273 24.65 24.49 2.73
C ASP A 273 23.76 23.69 1.77
N LEU A 274 22.44 23.80 1.93
CA LEU A 274 21.44 23.06 1.19
C LEU A 274 20.33 24.01 0.77
N PHE A 275 20.00 23.97 -0.52
CA PHE A 275 18.95 24.79 -1.11
C PHE A 275 17.87 23.89 -1.70
N VAL A 276 16.62 24.21 -1.40
CA VAL A 276 15.43 23.50 -1.90
C VAL A 276 14.45 24.53 -2.46
N GLY A 277 13.67 24.12 -3.47
CA GLY A 277 12.58 24.92 -4.01
C GLY A 277 13.04 26.10 -4.87
N PRO A 278 12.32 27.24 -4.85
CA PRO A 278 12.60 28.41 -5.70
C PRO A 278 14.03 28.94 -5.57
N LYS A 279 14.58 28.94 -4.35
CA LYS A 279 15.98 29.36 -4.08
C LYS A 279 16.98 28.48 -4.85
N ALA A 280 16.73 27.17 -4.92
CA ALA A 280 17.59 26.26 -5.68
C ALA A 280 17.48 26.48 -7.20
N GLN A 281 16.31 26.93 -7.67
CA GLN A 281 16.05 27.20 -9.08
C GLN A 281 16.66 28.54 -9.53
N GLU A 282 16.57 29.58 -8.71
CA GLU A 282 17.21 30.89 -8.96
C GLU A 282 18.74 30.76 -9.03
N TYR A 283 19.34 30.09 -8.04
CA TYR A 283 20.80 29.93 -7.95
C TYR A 283 21.32 28.66 -8.62
N ARG A 284 20.58 28.09 -9.59
CA ARG A 284 20.94 26.81 -10.25
C ARG A 284 22.37 26.76 -10.79
N GLY A 285 22.90 27.89 -11.28
CA GLY A 285 24.27 27.96 -11.82
C GLY A 285 25.36 27.70 -10.77
N LEU A 286 25.13 28.17 -9.54
CA LEU A 286 26.05 28.05 -8.40
C LEU A 286 25.98 26.68 -7.71
N LEU A 287 24.85 25.99 -7.91
CA LEU A 287 24.51 24.75 -7.20
C LEU A 287 24.75 23.51 -8.06
N ALA A 288 25.14 22.42 -7.42
CA ALA A 288 25.06 21.06 -7.94
C ALA A 288 23.70 20.49 -7.55
N LEU A 289 22.82 20.33 -8.53
CA LEU A 289 21.48 19.79 -8.34
C LEU A 289 21.51 18.26 -8.32
N LYS A 290 20.82 17.67 -7.35
CA LYS A 290 20.60 16.21 -7.23
C LYS A 290 19.10 15.94 -6.98
N TYR A 291 18.54 14.96 -7.68
CA TYR A 291 17.15 14.54 -7.49
C TYR A 291 17.10 13.42 -6.44
N PRO A 292 16.23 13.50 -5.42
CA PRO A 292 16.08 12.45 -4.40
C PRO A 292 15.24 11.26 -4.91
N MET A 293 14.51 11.45 -6.01
CA MET A 293 13.69 10.42 -6.65
C MET A 293 14.18 10.09 -8.05
N GLU A 294 14.23 8.80 -8.36
CA GLU A 294 14.47 8.25 -9.69
C GLU A 294 13.37 7.24 -10.00
N HIS A 295 12.77 7.34 -11.19
CA HIS A 295 11.68 6.46 -11.62
C HIS A 295 10.59 6.26 -10.55
N GLY A 296 10.10 7.35 -9.94
CA GLY A 296 9.00 7.29 -8.96
C GLY A 296 9.35 6.62 -7.63
N ILE A 297 10.62 6.27 -7.43
CA ILE A 297 11.15 5.63 -6.22
C ILE A 297 12.13 6.58 -5.56
N VAL A 298 12.03 6.72 -4.24
CA VAL A 298 12.97 7.51 -3.43
C VAL A 298 14.28 6.73 -3.29
N THR A 299 15.39 7.31 -3.75
CA THR A 299 16.74 6.74 -3.63
C THR A 299 17.50 7.34 -2.45
N ASP A 300 17.35 8.65 -2.22
CA ASP A 300 17.99 9.38 -1.13
C ASP A 300 16.94 9.92 -0.14
N TRP A 301 16.78 9.21 0.97
CA TRP A 301 15.81 9.55 2.00
C TRP A 301 16.17 10.83 2.77
N ASN A 302 17.45 11.15 2.93
CA ASN A 302 17.88 12.35 3.66
C ASN A 302 17.52 13.61 2.86
N ASP A 303 17.68 13.55 1.54
CA ASP A 303 17.31 14.66 0.66
C ASP A 303 15.78 14.75 0.53
N MET A 304 15.06 13.62 0.53
CA MET A 304 13.59 13.61 0.51
C MET A 304 12.97 14.19 1.79
N GLU A 305 13.53 13.86 2.95
CA GLU A 305 13.10 14.40 4.24
C GLU A 305 13.23 15.93 4.27
N ARG A 306 14.36 16.47 3.78
CA ARG A 306 14.56 17.92 3.67
C ARG A 306 13.56 18.58 2.73
N VAL A 307 13.20 17.92 1.64
CA VAL A 307 12.17 18.41 0.72
C VAL A 307 10.82 18.47 1.43
N TRP A 308 10.45 17.46 2.21
CA TRP A 308 9.23 17.50 3.02
C TRP A 308 9.28 18.55 4.14
N GLN A 309 10.42 18.72 4.82
CA GLN A 309 10.62 19.80 5.80
C GLN A 309 10.43 21.18 5.15
N TYR A 310 10.89 21.35 3.90
CA TYR A 310 10.70 22.59 3.16
C TYR A 310 9.21 22.88 2.85
N ILE A 311 8.39 21.86 2.58
CA ILE A 311 6.94 22.01 2.37
C ILE A 311 6.25 22.60 3.61
N TYR A 312 6.60 22.10 4.80
CA TYR A 312 6.07 22.58 6.07
C TYR A 312 6.70 23.90 6.56
N SER A 313 7.83 24.29 5.98
CA SER A 313 8.54 25.50 6.40
C SER A 313 7.72 26.78 6.22
N LYS A 314 8.14 27.84 6.90
CA LYS A 314 7.52 29.18 6.82
C LYS A 314 7.54 29.77 5.40
N ASP A 315 8.43 29.29 4.54
CA ASP A 315 8.55 29.75 3.15
C ASP A 315 7.42 29.23 2.26
N GLN A 316 6.69 28.18 2.68
CA GLN A 316 5.65 27.52 1.86
C GLN A 316 4.29 27.46 2.57
N LEU A 317 3.98 26.38 3.31
CA LEU A 317 2.64 26.19 3.90
C LEU A 317 2.43 26.89 5.24
N GLN A 318 3.50 27.28 5.95
CA GLN A 318 3.43 28.01 7.24
C GLN A 318 2.62 27.29 8.33
N ILE A 319 2.76 25.96 8.41
CA ILE A 319 2.02 25.12 9.36
C ILE A 319 2.95 24.16 10.09
N PHE A 320 2.51 23.71 11.26
CA PHE A 320 3.17 22.62 11.97
C PHE A 320 2.62 21.27 11.48
N PRO A 321 3.49 20.30 11.14
CA PRO A 321 3.04 18.99 10.65
C PRO A 321 2.25 18.19 11.70
N GLU A 322 2.47 18.45 12.99
CA GLU A 322 1.83 17.75 14.12
C GLU A 322 0.32 18.01 14.21
N GLU A 323 -0.13 19.13 13.65
CA GLU A 323 -1.52 19.57 13.77
C GLU A 323 -2.41 19.02 12.64
N HIS A 324 -1.83 18.60 11.51
CA HIS A 324 -2.58 18.31 10.28
C HIS A 324 -2.42 16.85 9.81
N PRO A 325 -3.52 16.14 9.48
CA PRO A 325 -3.42 14.85 8.80
C PRO A 325 -2.84 15.00 7.38
N VAL A 326 -2.16 13.97 6.89
CA VAL A 326 -1.47 14.03 5.59
C VAL A 326 -2.01 12.98 4.63
N LEU A 327 -2.35 13.42 3.41
CA LEU A 327 -2.57 12.59 2.24
C LEU A 327 -1.32 12.60 1.35
N LEU A 328 -0.64 11.46 1.25
CA LEU A 328 0.57 11.30 0.46
C LEU A 328 0.29 10.52 -0.82
N THR A 329 0.85 10.94 -1.95
CA THR A 329 0.78 10.15 -3.19
C THR A 329 2.03 9.29 -3.39
N GLU A 330 1.84 8.16 -4.06
CA GLU A 330 2.94 7.29 -4.51
C GLU A 330 2.66 6.73 -5.92
N ALA A 331 3.74 6.31 -6.59
CA ALA A 331 3.65 5.57 -7.85
C ALA A 331 3.07 4.16 -7.63
N PRO A 332 2.36 3.59 -8.62
CA PRO A 332 1.90 2.21 -8.52
C PRO A 332 3.08 1.22 -8.45
N LEU A 333 2.81 0.06 -7.83
CA LEU A 333 3.79 -1.02 -7.64
C LEU A 333 5.06 -0.60 -6.86
N ASN A 334 4.96 0.45 -6.03
CA ASN A 334 6.04 0.85 -5.13
C ASN A 334 6.31 -0.25 -4.08
N PRO A 335 7.58 -0.63 -3.82
CA PRO A 335 7.91 -1.60 -2.79
C PRO A 335 7.35 -1.22 -1.41
N LEU A 336 6.81 -2.20 -0.69
CA LEU A 336 6.24 -1.99 0.65
C LEU A 336 7.24 -1.37 1.63
N LYS A 337 8.53 -1.70 1.52
CA LYS A 337 9.59 -1.11 2.36
C LYS A 337 9.70 0.41 2.22
N ASN A 338 9.54 0.94 1.01
CA ASN A 338 9.59 2.38 0.78
C ASN A 338 8.36 3.07 1.36
N ARG A 339 7.21 2.40 1.27
CA ARG A 339 5.97 2.87 1.90
C ARG A 339 6.08 2.90 3.42
N GLU A 340 6.63 1.83 4.01
CA GLU A 340 6.92 1.75 5.45
C GLU A 340 7.91 2.85 5.89
N LYS A 341 8.99 3.06 5.14
CA LYS A 341 9.98 4.10 5.47
C LYS A 341 9.42 5.51 5.35
N SER A 342 8.55 5.76 4.36
CA SER A 342 7.84 7.03 4.25
C SER A 342 6.95 7.25 5.48
N ALA A 343 6.18 6.23 5.87
CA ALA A 343 5.33 6.30 7.05
C ALA A 343 6.13 6.52 8.35
N GLU A 344 7.26 5.82 8.51
CA GLU A 344 8.20 6.00 9.63
C GLU A 344 8.64 7.47 9.73
N ILE A 345 9.12 8.08 8.65
CA ILE A 345 9.56 9.49 8.65
C ILE A 345 8.41 10.43 9.01
N PHE A 346 7.22 10.21 8.44
CA PHE A 346 6.06 11.05 8.74
C PHE A 346 5.57 10.92 10.19
N PHE A 347 5.57 9.72 10.78
CA PHE A 347 5.11 9.53 12.15
C PHE A 347 6.17 9.84 13.21
N GLU A 348 7.43 9.49 12.97
CA GLU A 348 8.51 9.63 13.95
C GLU A 348 9.21 10.99 13.87
N THR A 349 9.47 11.50 12.66
CA THR A 349 10.18 12.77 12.49
C THR A 349 9.22 13.96 12.45
N PHE A 350 8.14 13.85 11.66
CA PHE A 350 7.17 14.94 11.50
C PHE A 350 6.01 14.87 12.51
N ASN A 351 5.91 13.80 13.30
CA ASN A 351 4.91 13.64 14.36
C ASN A 351 3.45 13.80 13.92
N ILE A 352 3.12 13.49 12.66
CA ILE A 352 1.77 13.72 12.13
C ILE A 352 0.71 12.87 12.85
N PRO A 353 -0.55 13.36 12.96
CA PRO A 353 -1.61 12.66 13.68
C PRO A 353 -2.14 11.44 12.91
N ALA A 354 -2.22 11.53 11.58
CA ALA A 354 -2.68 10.45 10.71
C ALA A 354 -2.09 10.58 9.30
N LEU A 355 -1.84 9.42 8.67
CA LEU A 355 -1.30 9.31 7.32
C LEU A 355 -2.21 8.44 6.46
N HIS A 356 -2.51 8.91 5.25
CA HIS A 356 -3.11 8.10 4.18
C HIS A 356 -2.24 8.15 2.94
N ILE A 357 -1.94 6.99 2.34
CA ILE A 357 -1.12 6.89 1.12
C ILE A 357 -2.01 6.39 -0.02
N GLN A 358 -2.01 7.10 -1.15
CA GLN A 358 -2.87 6.79 -2.30
C GLN A 358 -2.08 6.78 -3.62
N ILE A 359 -2.52 5.92 -4.55
CA ILE A 359 -1.95 5.85 -5.90
C ILE A 359 -2.38 7.08 -6.73
N GLN A 360 -1.43 7.71 -7.43
CA GLN A 360 -1.63 8.92 -8.25
C GLN A 360 -2.76 8.77 -9.31
N ALA A 361 -2.78 7.66 -10.05
CA ALA A 361 -3.80 7.39 -11.06
C ALA A 361 -5.24 7.38 -10.50
N VAL A 362 -5.43 6.87 -9.27
CA VAL A 362 -6.75 6.81 -8.64
C VAL A 362 -7.27 8.21 -8.30
N LEU A 363 -6.40 9.07 -7.78
CA LEU A 363 -6.72 10.47 -7.51
C LEU A 363 -7.05 11.24 -8.79
N SER A 364 -6.32 10.94 -9.87
CA SER A 364 -6.55 11.54 -11.19
C SER A 364 -7.91 11.15 -11.79
N LEU A 365 -8.38 9.93 -11.56
CA LEU A 365 -9.72 9.54 -12.01
C LEU A 365 -10.81 10.27 -11.21
N TYR A 366 -10.63 10.36 -9.88
CA TYR A 366 -11.58 11.05 -9.00
C TYR A 366 -11.71 12.54 -9.29
N SER A 367 -10.64 13.22 -9.69
CA SER A 367 -10.72 14.63 -10.08
C SER A 367 -11.65 14.86 -11.28
N THR A 368 -11.82 13.85 -12.14
CA THR A 368 -12.73 13.92 -13.30
C THR A 368 -14.17 13.50 -12.97
N GLY A 369 -14.46 13.11 -11.73
CA GLY A 369 -15.78 12.64 -11.31
C GLY A 369 -16.16 11.25 -11.83
N ARG A 370 -15.19 10.48 -12.37
CA ARG A 370 -15.41 9.12 -12.86
C ARG A 370 -14.98 8.10 -11.82
N THR A 371 -15.67 6.95 -11.78
CA THR A 371 -15.34 5.83 -10.90
C THR A 371 -14.74 4.65 -11.68
N THR A 372 -15.01 4.56 -12.98
CA THR A 372 -14.50 3.52 -13.89
C THR A 372 -13.75 4.16 -15.05
N GLY A 373 -12.57 3.65 -15.37
CA GLY A 373 -11.76 4.12 -16.49
C GLY A 373 -10.34 3.58 -16.45
N VAL A 374 -9.59 3.78 -17.53
CA VAL A 374 -8.14 3.53 -17.56
C VAL A 374 -7.44 4.87 -17.52
N VAL A 375 -6.49 5.03 -16.60
CA VAL A 375 -5.68 6.24 -16.47
C VAL A 375 -4.29 5.93 -17.00
N LEU A 376 -3.87 6.70 -17.99
CA LEU A 376 -2.47 6.78 -18.42
C LEU A 376 -1.87 8.02 -17.75
N ASP A 377 -0.93 7.79 -16.84
CA ASP A 377 -0.19 8.85 -16.15
C ASP A 377 1.27 8.81 -16.58
N SER A 378 1.74 9.89 -17.21
CA SER A 378 3.13 10.06 -17.64
C SER A 378 3.72 11.27 -16.93
N GLY A 379 4.55 10.98 -15.93
CA GLY A 379 5.22 12.00 -15.13
C GLY A 379 6.62 12.33 -15.64
N ASP A 380 7.46 12.82 -14.74
CA ASP A 380 8.88 13.05 -15.05
C ASP A 380 9.71 11.75 -15.01
N GLY A 381 9.43 10.83 -14.08
CA GLY A 381 10.25 9.63 -13.88
C GLY A 381 9.63 8.31 -14.34
N VAL A 382 8.30 8.21 -14.38
CA VAL A 382 7.58 6.97 -14.67
C VAL A 382 6.37 7.27 -15.53
N THR A 383 6.05 6.34 -16.42
CA THR A 383 4.76 6.27 -17.08
C THR A 383 4.04 5.00 -16.64
N HIS A 384 2.79 5.11 -16.20
CA HIS A 384 2.00 3.98 -15.77
C HIS A 384 0.58 4.02 -16.35
N VAL A 385 0.06 2.84 -16.66
CA VAL A 385 -1.32 2.63 -17.08
C VAL A 385 -2.01 1.86 -15.97
N VAL A 386 -3.03 2.47 -15.38
CA VAL A 386 -3.79 1.87 -14.27
C VAL A 386 -5.26 1.77 -14.66
N PRO A 387 -5.79 0.56 -14.86
CA PRO A 387 -7.21 0.34 -15.04
C PRO A 387 -7.92 0.38 -13.68
N ILE A 388 -9.00 1.13 -13.62
CA ILE A 388 -9.79 1.36 -12.41
C ILE A 388 -11.25 1.01 -12.70
N PHE A 389 -11.86 0.25 -11.80
CA PHE A 389 -13.26 -0.12 -11.86
C PHE A 389 -13.93 0.16 -10.52
N GLU A 390 -15.01 0.95 -10.52
CA GLU A 390 -15.76 1.36 -9.34
C GLU A 390 -14.88 1.90 -8.18
N GLY A 391 -13.83 2.65 -8.53
CA GLY A 391 -12.87 3.22 -7.57
C GLY A 391 -11.76 2.28 -7.10
N PHE A 392 -11.74 1.03 -7.58
CA PHE A 392 -10.69 0.06 -7.28
C PHE A 392 -9.72 -0.10 -8.45
N ALA A 393 -8.43 0.05 -8.19
CA ALA A 393 -7.38 -0.21 -9.17
C ALA A 393 -7.19 -1.73 -9.35
N ILE A 394 -7.29 -2.20 -10.60
CA ILE A 394 -7.09 -3.61 -10.94
C ILE A 394 -5.59 -3.87 -11.05
N GLN A 395 -4.99 -4.42 -9.99
CA GLN A 395 -3.54 -4.60 -9.88
C GLN A 395 -2.92 -5.42 -11.02
N HIS A 396 -3.61 -6.47 -11.48
CA HIS A 396 -3.14 -7.36 -12.55
C HIS A 396 -3.13 -6.70 -13.94
N GLY A 397 -3.81 -5.57 -14.11
CA GLY A 397 -3.81 -4.81 -15.36
C GLY A 397 -2.93 -3.56 -15.30
N ILE A 398 -2.17 -3.36 -14.22
CA ILE A 398 -1.28 -2.20 -14.10
C ILE A 398 -0.04 -2.46 -14.93
N GLU A 399 0.21 -1.58 -15.90
CA GLU A 399 1.45 -1.56 -16.67
C GLU A 399 2.31 -0.38 -16.22
N ARG A 400 3.62 -0.64 -16.04
CA ARG A 400 4.59 0.37 -15.62
C ARG A 400 5.76 0.37 -16.59
N MET A 401 6.15 1.56 -17.02
CA MET A 401 7.35 1.80 -17.83
C MET A 401 8.19 2.87 -17.15
N ASP A 402 9.48 2.60 -17.03
CA ASP A 402 10.46 3.55 -16.48
C ASP A 402 11.00 4.50 -17.56
N VAL A 403 10.16 4.82 -18.55
CA VAL A 403 10.41 5.82 -19.61
C VAL A 403 9.41 6.95 -19.46
N ALA A 404 9.90 8.16 -19.24
CA ALA A 404 9.05 9.31 -18.96
C ALA A 404 9.70 10.65 -19.36
N GLY A 405 9.21 11.76 -18.78
CA GLY A 405 9.65 13.11 -19.14
C GLY A 405 11.14 13.39 -18.97
N ARG A 406 11.82 12.74 -18.01
CA ARG A 406 13.25 12.90 -17.75
C ARG A 406 14.10 12.24 -18.83
N ASP A 407 13.66 11.09 -19.34
CA ASP A 407 14.34 10.38 -20.42
C ASP A 407 14.18 11.14 -21.74
N VAL A 408 13.00 11.73 -21.97
CA VAL A 408 12.78 12.68 -23.08
C VAL A 408 13.73 13.87 -22.97
N THR A 409 13.88 14.48 -21.79
CA THR A 409 14.84 15.58 -21.58
C THR A 409 16.29 15.12 -21.83
N ARG A 410 16.67 13.93 -21.36
CA ARG A 410 18.01 13.37 -21.54
C ARG A 410 18.33 13.09 -23.00
N TYR A 411 17.35 12.60 -23.76
CA TYR A 411 17.50 12.38 -25.19
C TYR A 411 17.49 13.67 -25.99
N LEU A 412 16.63 14.64 -25.64
CA LEU A 412 16.67 15.98 -26.25
C LEU A 412 18.07 16.58 -26.09
N ARG A 413 18.68 16.48 -24.90
CA ARG A 413 20.06 16.91 -24.68
C ARG A 413 21.06 16.23 -25.65
N LEU A 414 20.88 14.93 -25.92
CA LEU A 414 21.72 14.20 -26.88
C LEU A 414 21.49 14.69 -28.32
N LEU A 415 20.26 14.98 -28.71
CA LEU A 415 19.94 15.53 -30.02
C LEU A 415 20.50 16.94 -30.21
N LEU A 416 20.34 17.81 -29.21
CA LEU A 416 20.89 19.16 -29.22
C LEU A 416 22.42 19.15 -29.34
N ARG A 417 23.07 18.16 -28.73
CA ARG A 417 24.51 17.92 -28.90
C ARG A 417 24.90 17.57 -30.34
N LYS A 418 24.07 16.82 -31.06
CA LYS A 418 24.29 16.53 -32.49
C LYS A 418 24.07 17.78 -33.36
N GLU A 419 23.19 18.68 -32.94
CA GLU A 419 22.93 19.98 -33.59
C GLU A 419 24.00 21.05 -33.24
N GLY A 420 24.94 20.75 -32.33
CA GLY A 420 26.08 21.59 -31.98
C GLY A 420 26.02 22.29 -30.62
N ALA A 421 24.92 22.16 -29.86
CA ALA A 421 24.79 22.71 -28.51
C ALA A 421 25.15 21.69 -27.43
N ASN A 422 26.25 21.93 -26.71
CA ASN A 422 26.75 21.04 -25.67
C ASN A 422 26.31 21.49 -24.26
N PHE A 423 25.26 20.87 -23.74
CA PHE A 423 24.84 21.01 -22.33
C PHE A 423 25.38 19.85 -21.50
N HIS A 424 26.30 20.12 -20.56
CA HIS A 424 26.96 19.11 -19.73
C HIS A 424 26.62 19.24 -18.24
N ARG A 425 26.27 20.44 -17.77
CA ARG A 425 26.03 20.72 -16.34
C ARG A 425 24.61 20.33 -15.93
N SER A 426 24.43 20.02 -14.65
CA SER A 426 23.09 19.76 -14.08
C SER A 426 22.19 21.01 -14.12
N SER A 427 22.75 22.20 -14.03
CA SER A 427 22.00 23.46 -14.18
C SER A 427 21.51 23.69 -15.62
N GLU A 428 22.29 23.25 -16.61
CA GLU A 428 21.94 23.32 -18.03
C GLU A 428 20.90 22.25 -18.40
N PHE A 429 20.88 21.12 -17.68
CA PHE A 429 19.85 20.10 -17.85
C PHE A 429 18.43 20.66 -17.61
N GLU A 430 18.27 21.58 -16.67
CA GLU A 430 17.00 22.30 -16.46
C GLU A 430 16.65 23.24 -17.62
N ILE A 431 17.64 23.83 -18.28
CA ILE A 431 17.40 24.63 -19.51
C ILE A 431 16.85 23.71 -20.61
N VAL A 432 17.40 22.50 -20.76
CA VAL A 432 16.88 21.51 -21.72
C VAL A 432 15.44 21.10 -21.37
N ARG A 433 15.10 21.00 -20.09
CA ARG A 433 13.71 20.76 -19.66
C ARG A 433 12.78 21.90 -20.06
N GLU A 434 13.19 23.16 -19.85
CA GLU A 434 12.43 24.34 -20.29
C GLU A 434 12.24 24.37 -21.82
N ILE A 435 13.28 24.00 -22.57
CA ILE A 435 13.23 23.88 -24.04
C ILE A 435 12.20 22.81 -24.44
N LYS A 436 12.23 21.63 -23.78
CA LYS A 436 11.25 20.57 -24.01
C LYS A 436 9.82 21.08 -23.79
N GLU A 437 9.56 21.78 -22.69
CA GLU A 437 8.23 22.27 -22.34
C GLU A 437 7.71 23.36 -23.28
N LYS A 438 8.59 24.20 -23.85
CA LYS A 438 8.19 25.31 -24.73
C LYS A 438 8.17 24.97 -26.22
N MET A 439 9.08 24.10 -26.68
CA MET A 439 9.37 23.93 -28.10
C MET A 439 8.96 22.57 -28.67
N CYS A 440 8.94 21.50 -27.87
CA CYS A 440 8.63 20.17 -28.35
C CYS A 440 7.14 19.97 -28.60
N TYR A 441 6.82 19.11 -29.56
CA TYR A 441 5.46 18.68 -29.87
C TYR A 441 5.47 17.22 -30.37
N VAL A 442 4.32 16.54 -30.27
CA VAL A 442 4.20 15.15 -30.73
C VAL A 442 3.70 15.14 -32.18
N ALA A 443 4.46 14.50 -33.06
CA ALA A 443 4.10 14.26 -34.45
C ALA A 443 2.96 13.23 -34.56
N THR A 444 1.97 13.45 -35.43
CA THR A 444 0.98 12.39 -35.73
C THR A 444 1.59 11.24 -36.53
N ASN A 445 2.58 11.52 -37.37
CA ASN A 445 3.30 10.54 -38.18
C ASN A 445 4.77 10.97 -38.31
N ALA A 446 5.63 10.44 -37.43
CA ALA A 446 7.04 10.82 -37.37
C ALA A 446 7.78 10.62 -38.71
N THR A 447 7.47 9.56 -39.45
CA THR A 447 8.14 9.24 -40.73
C THR A 447 7.83 10.24 -41.84
N LYS A 448 6.59 10.74 -41.91
CA LYS A 448 6.18 11.74 -42.90
C LYS A 448 6.74 13.12 -42.57
N GLU A 449 6.84 13.42 -41.28
CA GLU A 449 7.39 14.69 -40.83
C GLU A 449 8.91 14.76 -41.00
N GLU A 450 9.58 13.61 -40.93
CA GLU A 450 11.02 13.50 -41.23
C GLU A 450 11.34 13.70 -42.72
N SER A 451 10.41 13.33 -43.62
CA SER A 451 10.57 13.61 -45.06
C SER A 451 10.31 15.07 -45.43
N ASN A 452 9.61 15.83 -44.57
CA ASN A 452 9.38 17.25 -44.78
C ASN A 452 10.54 18.05 -44.17
N GLU A 453 10.97 19.12 -44.84
CA GLU A 453 11.99 20.01 -44.29
C GLU A 453 11.37 20.79 -43.11
N SER A 454 11.71 20.37 -41.89
CA SER A 454 11.13 20.92 -40.66
C SER A 454 11.54 22.39 -40.45
N GLU A 455 10.57 23.25 -40.15
CA GLU A 455 10.80 24.65 -39.79
C GLU A 455 11.64 24.75 -38.50
N LYS A 456 12.77 25.47 -38.59
CA LYS A 456 13.62 25.74 -37.43
C LYS A 456 12.97 26.83 -36.58
N ALA A 457 12.87 26.58 -35.28
CA ALA A 457 12.37 27.56 -34.33
C ALA A 457 13.52 28.06 -33.44
N ALA A 458 13.67 29.37 -33.33
CA ALA A 458 14.70 30.00 -32.50
C ALA A 458 14.26 30.08 -31.03
N TYR A 459 15.12 29.60 -30.13
CA TYR A 459 14.96 29.69 -28.68
C TYR A 459 16.00 30.65 -28.09
N LYS A 460 15.59 31.55 -27.18
CA LYS A 460 16.51 32.44 -26.47
C LYS A 460 16.99 31.79 -25.17
N LEU A 461 18.30 31.57 -25.06
CA LEU A 461 18.94 31.06 -23.86
C LEU A 461 19.03 32.15 -22.76
N PRO A 462 19.22 31.76 -21.49
CA PRO A 462 19.34 32.71 -20.38
C PRO A 462 20.52 33.69 -20.48
N ASP A 463 21.51 33.38 -21.32
CA ASP A 463 22.66 34.25 -21.62
C ASP A 463 22.34 35.28 -22.72
N GLY A 464 21.14 35.24 -23.30
CA GLY A 464 20.70 36.12 -24.39
C GLY A 464 21.02 35.59 -25.79
N SER A 465 21.77 34.49 -25.91
CA SER A 465 22.07 33.87 -27.20
C SER A 465 20.83 33.17 -27.78
N THR A 466 20.70 33.17 -29.11
CA THR A 466 19.60 32.51 -29.82
C THR A 466 20.08 31.19 -30.41
N PHE A 467 19.36 30.11 -30.13
CA PHE A 467 19.65 28.76 -30.59
C PHE A 467 18.51 28.24 -31.46
N GLU A 468 18.81 27.81 -32.69
CA GLU A 468 17.82 27.27 -33.63
C GLU A 468 17.62 25.77 -33.41
N ILE A 469 16.37 25.37 -33.15
CA ILE A 469 15.98 23.98 -32.92
C ILE A 469 15.16 23.50 -34.12
N GLY A 470 15.66 22.48 -34.82
CA GLY A 470 15.00 21.90 -35.98
C GLY A 470 14.25 20.60 -35.62
N PRO A 471 14.67 19.45 -36.15
CA PRO A 471 13.93 18.19 -36.04
C PRO A 471 13.96 17.57 -34.64
N SER A 472 14.86 18.03 -33.75
CA SER A 472 14.93 17.56 -32.37
C SER A 472 13.63 17.79 -31.57
N ARG A 473 12.80 18.75 -31.98
CA ARG A 473 11.52 19.12 -31.35
C ARG A 473 10.50 17.98 -31.34
N PHE A 474 10.33 17.28 -32.46
CA PHE A 474 9.37 16.18 -32.60
C PHE A 474 10.02 14.81 -32.38
N ARG A 475 11.32 14.67 -32.67
CA ARG A 475 12.06 13.43 -32.41
C ARG A 475 12.19 13.13 -30.91
N ALA A 476 12.29 14.15 -30.06
CA ALA A 476 12.47 13.94 -28.63
C ALA A 476 11.29 13.21 -27.95
N PRO A 477 10.02 13.65 -28.11
CA PRO A 477 8.89 12.98 -27.49
C PRO A 477 8.52 11.63 -28.15
N GLU A 478 9.04 11.32 -29.34
CA GLU A 478 8.80 10.02 -30.01
C GLU A 478 9.25 8.83 -29.17
N ILE A 479 10.20 9.01 -28.23
CA ILE A 479 10.65 7.99 -27.28
C ILE A 479 9.50 7.37 -26.48
N LEU A 480 8.48 8.16 -26.17
CA LEU A 480 7.33 7.66 -25.43
C LEU A 480 6.55 6.60 -26.22
N PHE A 481 6.61 6.66 -27.55
CA PHE A 481 5.98 5.68 -28.44
C PHE A 481 6.96 4.60 -28.91
N ARG A 482 8.23 4.96 -29.10
CA ARG A 482 9.32 4.08 -29.54
C ARG A 482 10.52 4.19 -28.59
N PRO A 483 10.49 3.49 -27.45
CA PRO A 483 11.60 3.49 -26.50
C PRO A 483 12.85 2.78 -27.06
N ASP A 484 12.73 2.02 -28.15
CA ASP A 484 13.87 1.41 -28.86
C ASP A 484 14.95 2.42 -29.26
N ILE A 485 14.56 3.69 -29.47
CA ILE A 485 15.47 4.79 -29.85
C ILE A 485 16.54 5.05 -28.79
N ILE A 486 16.21 4.84 -27.51
CA ILE A 486 17.15 4.98 -26.39
C ILE A 486 17.82 3.66 -26.01
N GLY A 487 17.51 2.57 -26.74
CA GLY A 487 18.01 1.22 -26.46
C GLY A 487 17.23 0.49 -25.36
N GLU A 488 16.00 0.91 -25.06
CA GLU A 488 15.14 0.29 -24.05
C GLU A 488 14.01 -0.49 -24.73
N GLU A 489 13.82 -1.77 -24.36
CA GLU A 489 12.86 -2.70 -25.00
C GLU A 489 11.43 -2.61 -24.38
N TRP A 490 10.97 -1.41 -24.04
CA TRP A 490 9.60 -1.22 -23.53
C TRP A 490 8.57 -1.21 -24.67
N PRO A 491 7.28 -1.56 -24.43
CA PRO A 491 6.28 -1.63 -25.50
C PRO A 491 5.84 -0.24 -26.03
N GLY A 492 6.21 0.87 -25.38
CA GLY A 492 5.72 2.22 -25.70
C GLY A 492 4.32 2.48 -25.14
N ILE A 493 3.94 3.75 -25.00
CA ILE A 493 2.71 4.18 -24.31
C ILE A 493 1.42 3.61 -24.94
N ALA A 494 1.32 3.64 -26.27
CA ALA A 494 0.12 3.17 -26.96
C ALA A 494 -0.11 1.66 -26.76
N ASN A 495 0.96 0.86 -26.87
CA ASN A 495 0.87 -0.57 -26.68
C ASN A 495 0.69 -0.94 -25.21
N ALA A 496 1.31 -0.22 -24.28
CA ALA A 496 1.10 -0.44 -22.84
C ALA A 496 -0.37 -0.18 -22.45
N LEU A 497 -1.00 0.84 -23.04
CA LEU A 497 -2.42 1.12 -22.84
C LEU A 497 -3.30 -0.04 -23.37
N ASP A 498 -3.04 -0.50 -24.59
CA ASP A 498 -3.77 -1.61 -25.20
C ASP A 498 -3.58 -2.92 -24.43
N LEU A 499 -2.34 -3.22 -24.00
CA LEU A 499 -2.01 -4.38 -23.17
C LEU A 499 -2.81 -4.38 -21.86
N SER A 500 -2.82 -3.26 -21.14
CA SER A 500 -3.58 -3.08 -19.90
C SER A 500 -5.08 -3.37 -20.11
N ILE A 501 -5.67 -2.83 -21.19
CA ILE A 501 -7.08 -3.05 -21.53
C ILE A 501 -7.34 -4.52 -21.87
N ARG A 502 -6.47 -5.16 -22.65
CA ARG A 502 -6.60 -6.58 -23.01
C ARG A 502 -6.52 -7.49 -21.79
N LEU A 503 -5.60 -7.22 -20.86
CA LEU A 503 -5.47 -7.99 -19.60
C LEU A 503 -6.75 -7.93 -18.77
N VAL A 504 -7.37 -6.74 -18.67
CA VAL A 504 -8.66 -6.59 -17.96
C VAL A 504 -9.79 -7.35 -18.68
N ARG A 505 -9.83 -7.34 -20.01
CA ARG A 505 -10.82 -8.12 -20.77
C ARG A 505 -10.66 -9.63 -20.58
N LEU A 506 -9.41 -10.12 -20.56
CA LEU A 506 -9.11 -11.53 -20.32
C LEU A 506 -9.55 -11.95 -18.91
N LEU A 507 -9.28 -11.14 -17.89
CA LEU A 507 -9.75 -11.37 -16.53
C LEU A 507 -11.27 -11.49 -16.47
N ARG A 508 -11.99 -10.64 -17.19
CA ARG A 508 -13.45 -10.74 -17.29
C ARG A 508 -13.90 -12.08 -17.89
N SER A 509 -13.28 -12.50 -19.00
CA SER A 509 -13.62 -13.78 -19.66
C SER A 509 -13.26 -15.03 -18.86
N LEU A 510 -12.38 -14.93 -17.85
CA LEU A 510 -12.05 -16.04 -16.96
C LEU A 510 -13.00 -16.12 -15.74
N ILE A 511 -13.73 -15.04 -15.46
CA ILE A 511 -14.67 -14.94 -14.34
C ILE A 511 -16.10 -15.26 -14.79
N GLU A 512 -16.47 -14.88 -16.03
CA GLU A 512 -17.67 -15.35 -16.73
C GLU A 512 -17.53 -16.81 -17.16
#